data_AF-V5QQP3-F1
#
_entry.id   AF-V5QQP3-F1
#
_cell.length_a   1.000
_cell.length_b   1.000
_cell.length_c   1.000
_cell.angle_alpha   90.00
_cell.angle_beta   90.00
_cell.angle_gamma   90.00
#
_symmetry.space_group_name_H-M   'P 1'
#
loop_
_entity.id
_entity.type
_entity.pdbx_description
1 polymer ?
#
loop_
_entity_poly.entity_id
_entity_poly.type
_entity_poly.pdbx_seq_one_letter_code
_entity_poly.pdbx_strand_id
1 'polypeptide(L)'
;MAFMSTKTPASNATCISNAVTLNGNFACIKKSNFKSGFTELSWVKREGFQIQGLFCKNPSFITSVRKRNDNGGLIVKAFSEEQEALVVKSWNAMKKNASELALKFFLRVFEIAPTAKKLFSFLRDSSDDVPLEKNPKLKAHALTVFSMTCESAVNLRKAGKVTVKESNLKDLGTTHFKYGVADEHFEVVRFALLETIKEAVPEMWSAEMKEAWKEAYDQLVAAIKQEMKSPEQALQ
;
A
#
# COMPACT_ATOMS: atom_id res chain seq x y z
N MET A 1 -34.05 19.72 -21.87
CA MET A 1 -32.67 20.12 -22.23
C MET A 1 -31.93 20.39 -20.92
N ALA A 2 -30.76 19.84 -20.60
CA ALA A 2 -29.71 19.26 -21.42
C ALA A 2 -29.30 17.85 -20.96
N PHE A 3 -28.91 17.07 -21.95
CA PHE A 3 -28.54 15.67 -21.91
C PHE A 3 -27.33 15.39 -21.01
N MET A 4 -27.36 14.21 -20.40
CA MET A 4 -26.15 13.47 -20.07
C MET A 4 -25.25 13.41 -21.32
N SER A 5 -24.13 14.14 -21.29
CA SER A 5 -22.95 13.69 -22.03
C SER A 5 -22.10 12.91 -21.06
N THR A 6 -22.29 11.60 -21.06
CA THR A 6 -21.23 10.58 -21.01
C THR A 6 -21.90 9.23 -21.28
N LYS A 7 -21.38 8.46 -22.25
CA LYS A 7 -21.90 7.19 -22.76
C LYS A 7 -22.03 6.03 -21.74
N THR A 8 -22.77 6.13 -20.64
CA THR A 8 -23.21 4.94 -19.87
C THR A 8 -24.33 5.25 -18.87
N PRO A 9 -25.43 4.47 -18.83
CA PRO A 9 -26.47 4.60 -17.81
C PRO A 9 -25.97 4.27 -16.38
N ALA A 10 -26.69 4.77 -15.38
CA ALA A 10 -26.41 4.60 -13.95
C ALA A 10 -26.38 3.13 -13.46
N SER A 11 -26.76 2.17 -14.31
CA SER A 11 -26.75 0.73 -14.03
C SER A 11 -25.36 0.14 -13.83
N ASN A 12 -24.28 0.85 -14.17
CA ASN A 12 -22.91 0.32 -14.18
C ASN A 12 -21.97 1.02 -13.17
N ALA A 13 -22.48 1.72 -12.16
CA ALA A 13 -21.66 2.43 -11.16
C ALA A 13 -21.99 1.96 -9.73
N THR A 14 -20.95 1.81 -8.90
CA THR A 14 -21.09 1.39 -7.49
C THR A 14 -21.15 2.61 -6.57
N CYS A 15 -22.14 2.64 -5.67
CA CYS A 15 -22.20 3.65 -4.61
C CYS A 15 -21.19 3.28 -3.51
N ILE A 16 -20.24 4.18 -3.24
CA ILE A 16 -19.15 3.96 -2.27
C ILE A 16 -19.37 4.72 -0.95
N SER A 17 -20.50 5.40 -0.83
CA SER A 17 -20.98 6.04 0.40
C SER A 17 -22.16 5.24 0.95
N ASN A 18 -21.95 4.50 2.04
CA ASN A 18 -22.99 3.68 2.67
C ASN A 18 -24.26 4.50 2.95
N ALA A 19 -25.31 4.29 2.15
CA ALA A 19 -26.67 4.59 2.57
C ALA A 19 -27.73 3.78 1.84
N VAL A 20 -27.67 3.54 0.52
CA VAL A 20 -28.81 2.92 -0.20
C VAL A 20 -28.36 2.21 -1.48
N THR A 21 -28.83 0.97 -1.69
CA THR A 21 -28.93 0.35 -3.02
C THR A 21 -30.03 1.08 -3.78
N LEU A 22 -29.65 1.93 -4.72
CA LEU A 22 -30.54 2.88 -5.35
C LEU A 22 -31.05 2.37 -6.72
N ASN A 23 -32.29 1.90 -6.77
CA ASN A 23 -33.03 1.69 -8.02
C ASN A 23 -33.75 3.00 -8.41
N GLY A 24 -33.49 3.54 -9.62
CA GLY A 24 -34.17 4.74 -10.13
C GLY A 24 -33.34 5.55 -11.15
N ASN A 25 -33.91 6.66 -11.64
CA ASN A 25 -33.25 7.61 -12.53
C ASN A 25 -32.51 8.68 -11.71
N PHE A 26 -31.25 8.96 -12.05
CA PHE A 26 -30.39 9.89 -11.31
C PHE A 26 -29.71 10.92 -12.22
N ALA A 27 -29.41 12.10 -11.67
CA ALA A 27 -28.69 13.15 -12.36
C ALA A 27 -27.27 13.34 -11.79
N CYS A 28 -26.29 13.47 -12.68
CA CYS A 28 -24.89 13.73 -12.31
C CYS A 28 -24.69 15.22 -12.00
N ILE A 29 -24.08 15.53 -10.85
CA ILE A 29 -23.70 16.91 -10.51
C ILE A 29 -22.24 17.11 -10.96
N LYS A 30 -22.01 18.03 -11.90
CA LYS A 30 -20.65 18.34 -12.37
C LYS A 30 -19.83 19.08 -11.28
N LYS A 31 -18.60 18.58 -11.10
CA LYS A 31 -17.44 19.16 -10.41
C LYS A 31 -17.59 19.41 -8.90
N SER A 32 -17.30 18.39 -8.10
CA SER A 32 -16.67 18.62 -6.80
C SER A 32 -15.15 18.72 -6.98
N ASN A 33 -14.50 19.53 -6.14
CA ASN A 33 -13.04 19.73 -6.10
C ASN A 33 -12.30 18.44 -5.68
N PHE A 34 -12.26 17.43 -6.55
CA PHE A 34 -11.29 16.34 -6.41
C PHE A 34 -9.91 16.91 -6.71
N LYS A 35 -8.94 16.69 -5.83
CA LYS A 35 -7.52 16.90 -6.18
C LYS A 35 -7.25 16.07 -7.44
N SER A 36 -6.67 16.70 -8.46
CA SER A 36 -6.44 16.13 -9.79
C SER A 36 -5.86 14.71 -9.70
N GLY A 37 -6.57 13.72 -10.27
CA GLY A 37 -6.07 12.33 -10.31
C GLY A 37 -7.13 11.24 -10.45
N PHE A 38 -8.39 11.51 -10.10
CA PHE A 38 -9.45 10.49 -10.13
C PHE A 38 -10.62 10.91 -11.03
N THR A 39 -10.54 10.59 -12.32
CA THR A 39 -11.61 10.85 -13.32
C THR A 39 -12.80 9.90 -13.17
N GLU A 40 -12.66 8.86 -12.33
CA GLU A 40 -13.61 7.76 -12.17
C GLU A 40 -14.66 7.98 -11.07
N LEU A 41 -14.59 9.10 -10.35
CA LEU A 41 -15.50 9.47 -9.25
C LEU A 41 -16.52 10.53 -9.67
N SER A 42 -17.79 10.35 -9.32
CA SER A 42 -18.87 11.31 -9.58
C SER A 42 -19.88 11.40 -8.43
N TRP A 43 -20.38 12.61 -8.16
CA TRP A 43 -21.49 12.80 -7.23
C TRP A 43 -22.82 12.71 -7.97
N VAL A 44 -23.75 11.99 -7.34
CA VAL A 44 -25.08 11.76 -7.90
C VAL A 44 -26.12 12.18 -6.87
N LYS A 45 -27.16 12.88 -7.34
CA LYS A 45 -28.31 13.30 -6.54
C LYS A 45 -29.59 12.73 -7.14
N ARG A 46 -30.48 12.23 -6.28
CA ARG A 46 -31.83 11.82 -6.69
C ARG A 46 -32.74 13.05 -6.74
N GLU A 47 -33.48 13.24 -7.82
CA GLU A 47 -34.54 14.26 -7.81
C GLU A 47 -35.68 13.83 -6.87
N GLY A 48 -36.14 14.74 -6.01
CA GLY A 48 -37.21 14.49 -5.03
C GLY A 48 -36.79 13.94 -3.66
N PHE A 49 -35.54 13.47 -3.49
CA PHE A 49 -34.97 13.08 -2.19
C PHE A 49 -33.62 13.76 -1.96
N GLN A 50 -33.32 14.18 -0.73
CA GLN A 50 -32.06 14.84 -0.37
C GLN A 50 -30.85 13.87 -0.30
N ILE A 51 -30.92 12.70 -0.96
CA ILE A 51 -29.86 11.70 -0.95
C ILE A 51 -28.78 12.09 -1.95
N GLN A 52 -27.59 12.37 -1.44
CA GLN A 52 -26.36 12.53 -2.21
C GLN A 52 -25.49 11.29 -2.01
N GLY A 53 -25.08 10.65 -3.10
CA GLY A 53 -24.19 9.49 -3.07
C GLY A 53 -22.95 9.75 -3.91
N LEU A 54 -21.82 9.22 -3.45
CA LEU A 54 -20.59 9.19 -4.24
C LEU A 54 -20.53 7.88 -5.02
N PHE A 55 -20.34 7.98 -6.33
CA PHE A 55 -20.34 6.85 -7.25
C PHE A 55 -18.99 6.70 -7.92
N CYS A 56 -18.61 5.45 -8.17
CA CYS A 56 -17.43 5.08 -8.92
C CYS A 56 -17.75 4.03 -9.97
N LYS A 57 -17.24 4.21 -11.20
CA LYS A 57 -17.41 3.21 -12.27
C LYS A 57 -16.62 1.94 -12.00
N ASN A 58 -15.41 2.09 -11.49
CA ASN A 58 -14.56 0.97 -11.11
C ASN A 58 -14.05 1.17 -9.68
N PRO A 59 -14.79 0.77 -8.64
CA PRO A 59 -14.35 0.99 -7.26
C PRO A 59 -13.12 0.16 -6.88
N SER A 60 -12.62 -0.72 -7.76
CA SER A 60 -11.58 -1.68 -7.41
C SER A 60 -10.30 -1.01 -6.93
N PHE A 61 -9.96 0.21 -7.35
CA PHE A 61 -8.73 0.89 -6.94
C PHE A 61 -8.85 1.66 -5.61
N ILE A 62 -10.04 1.68 -4.99
CA ILE A 62 -10.30 2.43 -3.76
C ILE A 62 -9.77 1.66 -2.56
N THR A 63 -8.89 2.30 -1.79
CA THR A 63 -8.26 1.68 -0.62
C THR A 63 -9.01 1.96 0.68
N SER A 64 -9.71 3.10 0.78
CA SER A 64 -10.63 3.36 1.90
C SER A 64 -11.62 4.47 1.60
N VAL A 65 -12.78 4.41 2.24
CA VAL A 65 -13.77 5.51 2.29
C VAL A 65 -14.16 5.73 3.75
N ARG A 66 -14.03 6.96 4.24
CA ARG A 66 -14.45 7.32 5.60
C ARG A 66 -15.17 8.67 5.63
N LYS A 67 -16.07 8.85 6.61
CA LYS A 67 -16.69 10.15 6.86
C LYS A 67 -15.68 11.11 7.49
N ARG A 68 -15.75 12.39 7.13
CA ARG A 68 -15.01 13.46 7.78
C ARG A 68 -15.75 13.88 9.05
N ASN A 69 -15.02 14.13 10.13
CA ASN A 69 -15.59 14.42 11.45
C ASN A 69 -16.29 15.79 11.53
N ASP A 70 -15.99 16.71 10.61
CA ASP A 70 -16.27 18.14 10.78
C ASP A 70 -17.32 18.71 9.83
N ASN A 71 -17.82 17.99 8.80
CA ASN A 71 -18.83 18.54 7.87
C ASN A 71 -19.54 17.53 6.93
N GLY A 72 -19.71 16.27 7.33
CA GLY A 72 -20.49 15.29 6.55
C GLY A 72 -19.90 14.88 5.18
N GLY A 73 -18.70 15.37 4.83
CA GLY A 73 -17.97 14.98 3.63
C GLY A 73 -17.34 13.59 3.74
N LEU A 74 -16.94 13.03 2.60
CA LEU A 74 -16.22 11.75 2.53
C LEU A 74 -14.74 11.99 2.20
N ILE A 75 -13.87 11.21 2.84
CA ILE A 75 -12.48 11.05 2.46
C ILE A 75 -12.39 9.71 1.74
N VAL A 76 -12.10 9.76 0.44
CA VAL A 76 -11.78 8.60 -0.37
C VAL A 76 -10.27 8.55 -0.56
N LYS A 77 -9.66 7.42 -0.25
CA LYS A 77 -8.27 7.11 -0.60
C LYS A 77 -8.25 6.05 -1.69
N ALA A 78 -7.26 6.18 -2.55
CA ALA A 78 -7.02 5.31 -3.68
C ALA A 78 -5.54 5.40 -4.04
N PHE A 79 -5.01 4.34 -4.64
CA PHE A 79 -3.66 4.32 -5.18
C PHE A 79 -3.71 4.65 -6.67
N SER A 80 -3.08 5.74 -7.09
CA SER A 80 -3.20 6.25 -8.47
C SER A 80 -2.28 5.51 -9.45
N GLU A 81 -2.54 5.70 -10.74
CA GLU A 81 -1.70 5.16 -11.82
C GLU A 81 -0.29 5.78 -11.79
N GLU A 82 -0.19 7.07 -11.47
CA GLU A 82 1.08 7.77 -11.32
C GLU A 82 1.89 7.21 -10.14
N GLN A 83 1.23 6.92 -9.01
CA GLN A 83 1.88 6.31 -7.85
C GLN A 83 2.43 4.91 -8.19
N GLU A 84 1.63 4.08 -8.88
CA GLU A 84 2.11 2.77 -9.36
C GLU A 84 3.28 2.93 -10.32
N ALA A 85 3.18 3.84 -11.29
CA ALA A 85 4.23 4.07 -12.27
C ALA A 85 5.54 4.52 -11.60
N LEU A 86 5.50 5.37 -10.59
CA LEU A 86 6.68 5.80 -9.83
C LEU A 86 7.36 4.61 -9.14
N VAL A 87 6.59 3.77 -8.45
CA VAL A 87 7.11 2.57 -7.76
C VAL A 87 7.68 1.57 -8.76
N VAL A 88 6.92 1.20 -9.79
CA VAL A 88 7.33 0.19 -10.79
C VAL A 88 8.55 0.64 -11.58
N LYS A 89 8.59 1.91 -12.04
CA LYS A 89 9.73 2.42 -12.82
C LYS A 89 11.01 2.47 -11.98
N SER A 90 10.92 3.01 -10.75
CA SER A 90 12.09 3.06 -9.85
C SER A 90 12.55 1.67 -9.44
N TRP A 91 11.64 0.74 -9.16
CA TRP A 91 12.00 -0.66 -8.90
C TRP A 91 12.73 -1.30 -10.08
N ASN A 92 12.23 -1.11 -11.31
CA ASN A 92 12.86 -1.63 -12.51
C ASN A 92 14.27 -1.07 -12.73
N ALA A 93 14.51 0.20 -12.40
CA ALA A 93 15.84 0.80 -12.47
C ALA A 93 16.81 0.19 -11.44
N MET A 94 16.31 -0.11 -10.22
CA MET A 94 17.10 -0.69 -9.14
C MET A 94 17.43 -2.18 -9.33
N LYS A 95 16.67 -2.93 -10.14
CA LYS A 95 16.82 -4.39 -10.31
C LYS A 95 18.24 -4.86 -10.63
N LYS A 96 18.99 -4.10 -11.44
CA LYS A 96 20.36 -4.46 -11.84
C LYS A 96 21.32 -4.53 -10.65
N ASN A 97 21.10 -3.70 -9.64
CA ASN A 97 21.93 -3.61 -8.44
C ASN A 97 21.19 -4.09 -7.19
N ALA A 98 20.10 -4.84 -7.35
CA ALA A 98 19.20 -5.18 -6.25
C ALA A 98 19.90 -5.93 -5.11
N SER A 99 20.87 -6.78 -5.41
CA SER A 99 21.65 -7.50 -4.39
C SER A 99 22.53 -6.58 -3.52
N GLU A 100 23.06 -5.50 -4.09
CA GLU A 100 23.85 -4.51 -3.36
C GLU A 100 22.95 -3.59 -2.54
N LEU A 101 21.84 -3.14 -3.15
CA LEU A 101 20.83 -2.33 -2.47
C LEU A 101 20.18 -3.06 -1.30
N ALA A 102 19.91 -4.36 -1.47
CA ALA A 102 19.40 -5.24 -0.43
C ALA A 102 20.33 -5.28 0.80
N LEU A 103 21.63 -5.30 0.56
CA LEU A 103 22.62 -5.27 1.62
C LEU A 103 22.66 -3.90 2.30
N LYS A 104 22.78 -2.82 1.53
CA LYS A 104 22.81 -1.44 2.05
C LYS A 104 21.59 -1.14 2.92
N PHE A 105 20.43 -1.60 2.49
CA PHE A 105 19.18 -1.49 3.21
C PHE A 105 19.23 -2.15 4.60
N PHE A 106 19.65 -3.42 4.73
CA PHE A 106 19.70 -4.05 6.06
C PHE A 106 20.84 -3.55 6.94
N LEU A 107 21.98 -3.16 6.37
CA LEU A 107 23.03 -2.49 7.14
C LEU A 107 22.47 -1.23 7.80
N ARG A 108 21.70 -0.42 7.05
CA ARG A 108 21.04 0.78 7.59
C ARG A 108 20.00 0.47 8.67
N VAL A 109 19.19 -0.58 8.49
CA VAL A 109 18.26 -1.03 9.55
C VAL A 109 19.03 -1.33 10.84
N PHE A 110 20.18 -1.99 10.75
CA PHE A 110 21.00 -2.36 11.91
C PHE A 110 21.83 -1.21 12.48
N GLU A 111 22.15 -0.18 11.70
CA GLU A 111 22.73 1.06 12.20
C GLU A 111 21.72 1.83 13.05
N ILE A 112 20.47 1.91 12.61
CA ILE A 112 19.39 2.62 13.32
C ILE A 112 18.90 1.82 14.53
N ALA A 113 18.73 0.51 14.37
CA ALA A 113 18.25 -0.39 15.42
C ALA A 113 19.17 -1.62 15.54
N PRO A 114 20.33 -1.50 16.23
CA PRO A 114 21.27 -2.62 16.38
C PRO A 114 20.66 -3.85 17.04
N THR A 115 19.67 -3.65 17.93
CA THR A 115 18.92 -4.73 18.59
C THR A 115 18.14 -5.60 17.62
N ALA A 116 17.73 -5.08 16.46
CA ALA A 116 16.99 -5.82 15.43
C ALA A 116 17.80 -6.99 14.86
N LYS A 117 19.14 -6.95 14.92
CA LYS A 117 20.01 -8.08 14.53
C LYS A 117 19.64 -9.38 15.25
N LYS A 118 19.23 -9.27 16.53
CA LYS A 118 18.89 -10.42 17.38
C LYS A 118 17.60 -11.14 16.94
N LEU A 119 16.75 -10.48 16.16
CA LEU A 119 15.52 -11.06 15.61
C LEU A 119 15.81 -12.02 14.45
N PHE A 120 16.96 -11.85 13.80
CA PHE A 120 17.42 -12.75 12.73
C PHE A 120 18.14 -13.94 13.35
N SER A 121 17.45 -15.08 13.49
CA SER A 121 18.02 -16.31 14.05
C SER A 121 19.32 -16.73 13.38
N PHE A 122 19.42 -16.55 12.06
CA PHE A 122 20.62 -16.86 11.29
C PHE A 122 21.78 -15.88 11.50
N LEU A 123 21.54 -14.70 12.11
CA LEU A 123 22.60 -13.76 12.52
C LEU A 123 22.97 -13.94 14.00
N ARG A 124 22.03 -14.42 14.83
CA ARG A 124 22.26 -14.65 16.26
C ARG A 124 23.33 -15.69 16.54
N ASP A 125 23.36 -16.75 15.72
CA ASP A 125 24.24 -17.90 15.91
C ASP A 125 25.46 -17.85 14.96
N SER A 126 25.60 -16.78 14.16
CA SER A 126 26.82 -16.51 13.40
C SER A 126 27.86 -15.97 14.38
N SER A 127 29.08 -16.53 14.41
CA SER A 127 30.19 -15.82 15.03
C SER A 127 30.32 -14.43 14.39
N ASP A 128 30.75 -13.42 15.15
CA ASP A 128 30.96 -12.04 14.70
C ASP A 128 31.89 -11.89 13.46
N ASP A 129 32.42 -13.01 12.95
CA ASP A 129 33.39 -13.11 11.86
C ASP A 129 32.80 -13.23 10.44
N VAL A 130 31.48 -13.48 10.28
CA VAL A 130 30.86 -13.48 8.94
C VAL A 130 30.34 -12.07 8.62
N PRO A 131 30.93 -11.34 7.65
CA PRO A 131 30.42 -10.05 7.24
C PRO A 131 28.95 -10.20 6.83
N LEU A 132 28.07 -9.33 7.35
CA LEU A 132 26.64 -9.32 7.03
C LEU A 132 26.38 -9.33 5.51
N GLU A 133 27.32 -8.72 4.77
CA GLU A 133 27.42 -8.64 3.32
C GLU A 133 27.48 -9.98 2.60
N LYS A 134 28.00 -11.00 3.26
CA LYS A 134 28.13 -12.35 2.71
C LYS A 134 26.98 -13.27 3.09
N ASN A 135 26.03 -12.81 3.94
CA ASN A 135 24.92 -13.65 4.38
C ASN A 135 23.81 -13.74 3.30
N PRO A 136 23.61 -14.89 2.64
CA PRO A 136 22.63 -15.03 1.57
C PRO A 136 21.19 -14.93 2.08
N LYS A 137 20.91 -15.29 3.34
CA LYS A 137 19.56 -15.21 3.92
C LYS A 137 19.13 -13.76 4.13
N LEU A 138 20.05 -12.89 4.54
CA LEU A 138 19.79 -11.46 4.71
C LEU A 138 19.47 -10.80 3.36
N LYS A 139 20.28 -11.09 2.33
CA LYS A 139 20.07 -10.61 0.96
C LYS A 139 18.72 -11.05 0.40
N ALA A 140 18.39 -12.34 0.54
CA ALA A 140 17.11 -12.87 0.09
C ALA A 140 15.94 -12.16 0.77
N HIS A 141 15.99 -11.98 2.09
CA HIS A 141 14.93 -11.29 2.83
C HIS A 141 14.77 -9.83 2.38
N ALA A 142 15.86 -9.10 2.13
CA ALA A 142 15.79 -7.73 1.64
C ALA A 142 15.14 -7.64 0.26
N LEU A 143 15.56 -8.51 -0.67
CA LEU A 143 14.95 -8.56 -2.00
C LEU A 143 13.45 -8.86 -1.93
N THR A 144 13.03 -9.72 -0.99
CA THR A 144 11.61 -9.97 -0.73
C THR A 144 10.89 -8.72 -0.27
N VAL A 145 11.45 -7.93 0.65
CA VAL A 145 10.84 -6.66 1.12
C VAL A 145 10.63 -5.68 -0.04
N PHE A 146 11.64 -5.44 -0.87
CA PHE A 146 11.51 -4.57 -2.04
C PHE A 146 10.47 -5.09 -3.04
N SER A 147 10.54 -6.38 -3.38
CA SER A 147 9.66 -6.98 -4.39
C SER A 147 8.21 -6.98 -3.94
N MET A 148 7.94 -7.42 -2.70
CA MET A 148 6.58 -7.44 -2.15
C MET A 148 6.01 -6.03 -1.99
N THR A 149 6.83 -5.03 -1.67
CA THR A 149 6.38 -3.63 -1.61
C THR A 149 6.01 -3.12 -3.01
N CYS A 150 6.79 -3.46 -4.03
CA CYS A 150 6.44 -3.13 -5.42
C CYS A 150 5.15 -3.85 -5.86
N GLU A 151 4.99 -5.13 -5.53
CA GLU A 151 3.75 -5.88 -5.83
C GLU A 151 2.54 -5.32 -5.08
N SER A 152 2.73 -4.84 -3.85
CA SER A 152 1.70 -4.13 -3.09
C SER A 152 1.18 -2.90 -3.86
N ALA A 153 2.06 -2.09 -4.44
CA ALA A 153 1.66 -0.93 -5.26
C ALA A 153 0.77 -1.33 -6.45
N VAL A 154 1.16 -2.39 -7.18
CA VAL A 154 0.38 -2.94 -8.31
C VAL A 154 -0.98 -3.44 -7.84
N ASN A 155 -1.02 -4.17 -6.72
CA ASN A 155 -2.25 -4.72 -6.15
C ASN A 155 -3.19 -3.62 -5.65
N LEU A 156 -2.67 -2.57 -5.02
CA LEU A 156 -3.44 -1.42 -4.57
C LEU A 156 -4.08 -0.69 -5.75
N ARG A 157 -3.36 -0.49 -6.85
CA ARG A 157 -3.96 0.12 -8.06
C ARG A 157 -5.04 -0.77 -8.66
N LYS A 158 -4.76 -2.07 -8.79
CA LYS A 158 -5.67 -3.01 -9.46
C LYS A 158 -6.92 -3.34 -8.64
N ALA A 159 -6.74 -3.56 -7.35
CA ALA A 159 -7.71 -4.20 -6.47
C ALA A 159 -7.94 -3.46 -5.13
N GLY A 160 -7.26 -2.33 -4.90
CA GLY A 160 -7.55 -1.45 -3.75
C GLY A 160 -7.07 -2.02 -2.43
N LYS A 161 -6.42 -3.18 -2.47
CA LYS A 161 -5.90 -3.91 -1.32
C LYS A 161 -4.73 -4.78 -1.74
N VAL A 162 -3.94 -5.20 -0.77
CA VAL A 162 -2.86 -6.16 -0.98
C VAL A 162 -3.47 -7.54 -1.25
N THR A 163 -3.12 -8.17 -2.37
CA THR A 163 -3.65 -9.48 -2.80
C THR A 163 -2.58 -10.56 -2.79
N VAL A 164 -1.81 -10.66 -1.71
CA VAL A 164 -0.90 -11.78 -1.48
C VAL A 164 -1.74 -13.01 -1.11
N LYS A 165 -1.35 -14.21 -1.56
CA LYS A 165 -2.05 -15.46 -1.21
C LYS A 165 -2.21 -15.56 0.31
N GLU A 166 -3.40 -15.93 0.77
CA GLU A 166 -3.74 -15.95 2.20
C GLU A 166 -2.77 -16.81 3.02
N SER A 167 -2.39 -17.99 2.52
CA SER A 167 -1.37 -18.84 3.14
C SER A 167 -0.04 -18.10 3.36
N ASN A 168 0.39 -17.33 2.36
CA ASN A 168 1.64 -16.59 2.43
C ASN A 168 1.56 -15.43 3.42
N LEU A 169 0.43 -14.71 3.49
CA LEU A 169 0.24 -13.65 4.49
C LEU A 169 0.22 -14.21 5.92
N LYS A 170 -0.44 -15.35 6.14
CA LYS A 170 -0.44 -16.05 7.43
C LYS A 170 0.97 -16.49 7.83
N ASP A 171 1.72 -17.09 6.91
CA ASP A 171 3.11 -17.51 7.16
C ASP A 171 4.01 -16.32 7.49
N LEU A 172 3.84 -15.20 6.77
CA LEU A 172 4.56 -13.96 7.04
C LEU A 172 4.19 -13.40 8.42
N GLY A 173 2.91 -13.23 8.73
CA GLY A 173 2.44 -12.73 10.01
C GLY A 173 2.92 -13.60 11.17
N THR A 174 2.76 -14.92 11.07
CA THR A 174 3.24 -15.89 12.07
C THR A 174 4.74 -15.80 12.28
N THR A 175 5.52 -15.67 11.20
CA THR A 175 6.98 -15.55 11.27
C THR A 175 7.39 -14.26 11.98
N HIS A 176 6.81 -13.11 11.60
CA HIS A 176 7.13 -11.82 12.22
C HIS A 176 6.70 -11.79 13.69
N PHE A 177 5.55 -12.37 14.03
CA PHE A 177 5.10 -12.53 15.41
C PHE A 177 6.05 -13.41 16.22
N LYS A 178 6.41 -14.60 15.72
CA LYS A 178 7.31 -15.54 16.38
C LYS A 178 8.67 -14.94 16.73
N TYR A 179 9.21 -14.10 15.85
CA TYR A 179 10.51 -13.45 16.08
C TYR A 179 10.41 -12.17 16.91
N GLY A 180 9.22 -11.77 17.36
CA GLY A 180 9.05 -10.59 18.21
C GLY A 180 9.19 -9.27 17.46
N VAL A 181 8.87 -9.24 16.17
CA VAL A 181 8.85 -7.99 15.39
C VAL A 181 7.72 -7.11 15.93
N ALA A 182 8.09 -5.99 16.52
CA ALA A 182 7.18 -4.94 16.98
C ALA A 182 7.01 -3.81 15.93
N ASP A 183 6.06 -2.92 16.18
CA ASP A 183 5.70 -1.78 15.32
C ASP A 183 6.89 -0.89 14.99
N GLU A 184 7.75 -0.63 15.98
CA GLU A 184 8.95 0.20 15.84
C GLU A 184 9.93 -0.37 14.80
N HIS A 185 9.99 -1.69 14.64
CA HIS A 185 10.85 -2.32 13.63
C HIS A 185 10.34 -2.05 12.22
N PHE A 186 9.02 -2.08 11.99
CA PHE A 186 8.44 -1.73 10.70
C PHE A 186 8.70 -0.26 10.34
N GLU A 187 8.67 0.63 11.33
CA GLU A 187 8.96 2.05 11.13
C GLU A 187 10.43 2.27 10.72
N VAL A 188 11.37 1.61 11.41
CA VAL A 188 12.80 1.62 11.05
C VAL A 188 13.04 1.06 9.66
N VAL A 189 12.38 -0.06 9.33
CA VAL A 189 12.45 -0.69 8.01
C VAL A 189 11.91 0.25 6.93
N ARG A 190 10.78 0.91 7.15
CA ARG A 190 10.22 1.88 6.21
C ARG A 190 11.19 3.03 5.94
N PHE A 191 11.78 3.58 7.00
CA PHE A 191 12.76 4.64 6.87
C PHE A 191 13.98 4.19 6.06
N ALA A 192 14.57 3.05 6.42
CA ALA A 192 15.74 2.51 5.73
C ALA A 192 15.44 2.20 4.25
N LEU A 193 14.26 1.64 3.96
CA LEU A 193 13.80 1.36 2.59
C LEU A 193 13.78 2.64 1.75
N LEU A 194 13.12 3.70 2.25
CA LEU A 194 12.97 4.96 1.51
C LEU A 194 14.32 5.66 1.29
N GLU A 195 15.21 5.67 2.29
CA GLU A 195 16.55 6.25 2.12
C GLU A 195 17.40 5.45 1.13
N THR A 196 17.33 4.11 1.14
CA THR A 196 18.02 3.29 0.15
C THR A 196 17.51 3.54 -1.26
N ILE A 197 16.19 3.69 -1.46
CA ILE A 197 15.62 4.02 -2.78
C ILE A 197 16.10 5.39 -3.25
N LYS A 198 16.04 6.39 -2.38
CA LYS A 198 16.51 7.75 -2.68
C LYS A 198 17.95 7.78 -3.15
N GLU A 199 18.84 7.03 -2.49
CA GLU A 199 20.25 6.94 -2.88
C GLU A 199 20.46 6.11 -4.16
N ALA A 200 19.59 5.13 -4.43
CA ALA A 200 19.71 4.25 -5.59
C ALA A 200 19.26 4.91 -6.90
N VAL A 201 18.26 5.79 -6.82
CA VAL A 201 17.66 6.46 -7.99
C VAL A 201 17.50 7.97 -7.75
N PRO A 202 18.59 8.71 -7.44
CA PRO A 202 18.51 10.12 -7.03
C PRO A 202 17.85 11.01 -8.10
N GLU A 203 18.12 10.74 -9.38
CA GLU A 203 17.55 11.48 -10.52
C GLU A 203 16.05 11.26 -10.70
N MET A 204 15.50 10.16 -10.17
CA MET A 204 14.06 9.87 -10.22
C MET A 204 13.34 10.27 -8.93
N TRP A 205 14.08 10.54 -7.87
CA TRP A 205 13.53 10.72 -6.53
C TRP A 205 12.72 12.01 -6.44
N SER A 206 11.50 11.89 -5.92
CA SER A 206 10.61 13.02 -5.67
C SER A 206 9.78 12.81 -4.40
N ALA A 207 9.11 13.85 -3.93
CA ALA A 207 8.20 13.75 -2.78
C ALA A 207 7.04 12.78 -3.09
N GLU A 208 6.54 12.79 -4.32
CA GLU A 208 5.48 11.91 -4.80
C GLU A 208 5.94 10.45 -4.85
N MET A 209 7.19 10.20 -5.31
CA MET A 209 7.77 8.85 -5.30
C MET A 209 7.92 8.33 -3.87
N LYS A 210 8.42 9.18 -2.96
CA LYS A 210 8.54 8.84 -1.54
C LYS A 210 7.20 8.41 -0.96
N GLU A 211 6.15 9.21 -1.18
CA GLU A 211 4.81 8.90 -0.66
C GLU A 211 4.21 7.65 -1.32
N ALA A 212 4.45 7.42 -2.61
CA ALA A 212 3.98 6.21 -3.30
C ALA A 212 4.60 4.93 -2.72
N TRP A 213 5.92 4.91 -2.53
CA TRP A 213 6.60 3.79 -1.87
C TRP A 213 6.17 3.60 -0.42
N LYS A 214 6.02 4.72 0.31
CA LYS A 214 5.57 4.71 1.70
C LYS A 214 4.17 4.10 1.84
N GLU A 215 3.19 4.53 1.06
CA GLU A 215 1.83 4.00 1.10
C GLU A 215 1.79 2.52 0.71
N ALA A 216 2.54 2.13 -0.34
CA ALA A 216 2.61 0.72 -0.74
C ALA A 216 3.19 -0.18 0.37
N TYR A 217 4.22 0.30 1.07
CA TYR A 217 4.81 -0.37 2.22
C TYR A 217 3.84 -0.44 3.40
N ASP A 218 3.22 0.69 3.77
CA ASP A 218 2.31 0.77 4.92
C ASP A 218 1.11 -0.17 4.76
N GLN A 219 0.56 -0.30 3.54
CA GLN A 219 -0.53 -1.22 3.24
C GLN A 219 -0.09 -2.69 3.31
N LEU A 220 1.13 -3.01 2.87
CA LEU A 220 1.70 -4.36 3.03
C LEU A 220 1.89 -4.70 4.50
N VAL A 221 2.46 -3.79 5.29
CA VAL A 221 2.63 -3.97 6.74
C VAL A 221 1.29 -4.12 7.44
N ALA A 222 0.28 -3.32 7.09
CA ALA A 222 -1.05 -3.46 7.65
C ALA A 222 -1.64 -4.86 7.38
N ALA A 223 -1.45 -5.40 6.18
CA ALA A 223 -1.88 -6.76 5.84
C ALA A 223 -1.11 -7.83 6.63
N ILE A 224 0.21 -7.67 6.81
CA ILE A 224 1.01 -8.61 7.62
C ILE A 224 0.59 -8.56 9.09
N LYS A 225 0.41 -7.36 9.65
CA LYS A 225 0.02 -7.17 11.06
C LYS A 225 -1.34 -7.77 11.39
N GLN A 226 -2.27 -7.81 10.43
CA GLN A 226 -3.55 -8.51 10.61
C GLN A 226 -3.39 -10.02 10.88
N GLU A 227 -2.29 -10.60 10.41
CA GLU A 227 -1.93 -12.01 10.59
C GLU A 227 -0.85 -12.23 11.67
N MET A 228 -0.35 -11.16 12.31
CA MET A 228 0.59 -11.25 13.44
C MET A 228 -0.15 -11.59 14.74
N LYS A 229 -0.72 -12.79 14.81
CA LYS A 229 -1.50 -13.30 15.93
C LYS A 229 -0.81 -14.50 16.58
N SER A 230 -1.11 -14.74 17.85
CA SER A 230 -0.77 -16.03 18.49
C SER A 230 -1.51 -17.17 17.76
N PRO A 231 -0.93 -18.38 17.63
CA PRO A 231 -1.63 -19.56 17.13
C PRO A 231 -2.99 -19.83 17.81
N GLU A 232 -3.12 -19.44 19.08
CA GLU A 232 -4.35 -19.56 19.87
C GLU A 232 -5.44 -18.56 19.45
N GLN A 233 -5.06 -17.41 18.89
CA GLN A 233 -5.97 -16.38 18.38
C GLN A 233 -6.35 -16.59 16.91
N ALA A 234 -5.69 -17.52 16.22
CA ALA A 234 -5.99 -17.88 14.82
C ALA A 234 -7.04 -19.00 14.69
N LEU A 235 -7.41 -19.65 15.81
CA LEU A 235 -8.39 -20.74 15.91
C LEU A 235 -9.78 -20.29 16.40
N GLN A 236 -9.98 -18.99 16.63
CA GLN A 236 -11.27 -18.37 16.96
C GLN A 236 -11.82 -17.62 15.73
#